data_AF-A0A429JR86-F1
#
_entry.id   AF-A0A429JR86-F1
#
_cell.length_a   1.000
_cell.length_b   1.000
_cell.length_c   1.000
_cell.angle_alpha   90.00
_cell.angle_beta   90.00
_cell.angle_gamma   90.00
#
_symmetry.space_group_name_H-M   'P 1'
#
loop_
_entity.id
_entity.type
_entity.pdbx_description
1 polymer ?
#
loop_
_entity_poly.entity_id
_entity_poly.type
_entity_poly.pdbx_seq_one_letter_code
_entity_poly.pdbx_strand_id
1 'polypeptide(L)'
;MLSGPVDSPEIVADFHAMEPLDESAARAFGELREATLAALASTVLEAGDLIIVDNRAAVHGRTAFRPATTGRTGGCGAASRSPTCARPAPSGPPDPRCARHWGR
;
A
#
# COMPACT_ATOMS: atom_id res chain seq x y z
N MET A 1 -4.86 1.74 -16.17
CA MET A 1 -4.40 2.18 -17.50
C MET A 1 -2.89 2.14 -17.54
N LEU A 2 -2.33 1.62 -18.63
CA LEU A 2 -0.89 1.56 -18.87
C LEU A 2 -0.49 2.66 -19.86
N SER A 3 0.67 3.26 -19.66
CA SER A 3 1.25 4.26 -20.56
C SER A 3 2.78 4.15 -20.56
N GLY A 4 3.45 4.93 -21.40
CA GLY A 4 4.92 4.94 -21.48
C GLY A 4 5.51 3.80 -22.33
N PRO A 5 6.82 3.53 -22.18
CA PRO A 5 7.53 2.50 -22.94
C PRO A 5 7.00 1.09 -22.68
N VAL A 6 7.00 0.23 -23.71
CA VAL A 6 6.48 -1.15 -23.62
C VAL A 6 7.30 -2.03 -22.68
N ASP A 7 8.60 -1.80 -22.59
CA ASP A 7 9.55 -2.51 -21.73
C ASP A 7 9.57 -2.00 -20.28
N SER A 8 8.97 -0.83 -20.03
CA SER A 8 8.88 -0.23 -18.69
C SER A 8 7.63 0.65 -18.57
N PRO A 9 6.43 0.05 -18.58
CA PRO A 9 5.18 0.82 -18.57
C PRO A 9 4.94 1.49 -17.22
N GLU A 10 4.29 2.65 -17.26
CA GLU A 10 3.70 3.29 -16.10
C GLU A 10 2.26 2.80 -15.91
N ILE A 11 1.79 2.74 -14.67
CA ILE A 11 0.45 2.28 -14.30
C ILE A 11 -0.30 3.32 -13.49
N VAL A 12 -1.54 3.58 -13.88
CA VAL A 12 -2.53 4.33 -13.10
C VAL A 12 -3.77 3.45 -12.95
N ALA A 13 -4.01 2.92 -11.76
CA ALA A 13 -5.15 2.05 -11.50
C ALA A 13 -5.67 2.25 -10.07
N ASP A 14 -6.98 2.38 -9.94
CA ASP A 14 -7.70 2.24 -8.68
C ASP A 14 -8.90 1.32 -8.92
N PHE A 15 -8.82 0.09 -8.39
CA PHE A 15 -9.84 -0.94 -8.62
C PHE A 15 -11.18 -0.66 -7.91
N HIS A 16 -11.26 0.37 -7.07
CA HIS A 16 -12.48 0.79 -6.39
C HIS A 16 -13.06 2.08 -6.97
N ALA A 17 -12.23 2.97 -7.48
CA ALA A 17 -12.65 4.29 -7.98
C ALA A 17 -12.71 4.40 -9.51
N MET A 18 -12.03 3.51 -10.26
CA MET A 18 -12.09 3.52 -11.72
C MET A 18 -13.23 2.63 -12.24
N GLU A 19 -13.99 3.18 -13.19
CA GLU A 19 -15.02 2.46 -13.92
C GLU A 19 -14.56 2.17 -15.36
N PRO A 20 -14.70 0.92 -15.84
CA PRO A 20 -14.40 0.59 -17.24
C PRO A 20 -15.42 1.23 -18.18
N LEU A 21 -14.96 1.68 -19.34
CA LEU A 21 -15.79 2.39 -20.32
C LEU A 21 -16.66 1.45 -21.16
N ASP A 22 -16.23 0.20 -21.35
CA ASP A 22 -16.91 -0.82 -22.15
C ASP A 22 -16.57 -2.24 -21.65
N GLU A 23 -17.16 -3.26 -22.28
CA GLU A 23 -16.96 -4.67 -21.91
C GLU A 23 -15.51 -5.14 -22.07
N SER A 24 -14.81 -4.64 -23.10
CA SER A 24 -13.41 -5.00 -23.33
C SER A 24 -12.52 -4.38 -22.26
N ALA A 25 -12.77 -3.12 -21.89
CA ALA A 25 -12.12 -2.45 -20.78
C ALA A 25 -12.42 -3.14 -19.45
N ALA A 26 -13.66 -3.62 -19.23
CA ALA A 26 -14.03 -4.36 -18.02
C ALA A 26 -13.23 -5.67 -17.90
N ARG A 27 -13.13 -6.43 -19.00
CA ARG A 27 -12.31 -7.65 -19.04
C ARG A 27 -10.83 -7.34 -18.77
N ALA A 28 -10.25 -6.38 -19.49
CA ALA A 28 -8.84 -6.01 -19.32
C ALA A 28 -8.54 -5.49 -17.91
N PHE A 29 -9.47 -4.73 -17.30
CA PHE A 29 -9.31 -4.22 -15.94
C PHE A 29 -9.40 -5.34 -14.90
N GLY A 30 -10.27 -6.33 -15.12
CA GLY A 30 -10.32 -7.56 -14.32
C GLY A 30 -9.04 -8.40 -14.43
N GLU A 31 -8.52 -8.61 -15.64
CA GLU A 31 -7.26 -9.33 -15.86
C GLU A 31 -6.08 -8.61 -15.19
N LEU A 32 -6.01 -7.28 -15.31
CA LEU A 32 -5.00 -6.46 -14.64
C LEU A 32 -5.09 -6.60 -13.11
N ARG A 33 -6.31 -6.63 -12.56
CA ARG A 33 -6.53 -6.82 -11.12
C ARG A 33 -5.99 -8.17 -10.67
N GLU A 34 -6.34 -9.26 -11.35
CA GLU A 34 -5.88 -10.60 -10.98
C GLU A 34 -4.36 -10.74 -11.13
N ALA A 35 -3.78 -10.22 -12.21
CA ALA A 35 -2.33 -10.21 -12.41
C ALA A 35 -1.61 -9.42 -11.30
N THR A 36 -2.16 -8.28 -10.90
CA THR A 36 -1.65 -7.49 -9.77
C THR A 36 -1.70 -8.29 -8.48
N LEU A 37 -2.84 -8.89 -8.15
CA LEU A 37 -3.03 -9.67 -6.93
C LEU A 37 -2.05 -10.85 -6.85
N ALA A 38 -1.82 -11.53 -7.97
CA ALA A 38 -0.87 -12.63 -8.07
C ALA A 38 0.60 -12.18 -7.87
N ALA A 39 0.92 -10.92 -8.17
CA ALA A 39 2.25 -10.34 -8.07
C ALA A 39 2.49 -9.56 -6.75
N LEU A 40 1.51 -9.50 -5.84
CA LEU A 40 1.64 -8.71 -4.61
C LEU A 40 2.76 -9.23 -3.70
N ALA A 41 3.62 -8.31 -3.28
CA ALA A 41 4.55 -8.52 -2.17
C ALA A 41 3.97 -7.87 -0.89
N SER A 42 3.83 -8.66 0.18
CA SER A 42 3.34 -8.17 1.47
C SER A 42 4.48 -7.92 2.44
N THR A 43 4.42 -6.81 3.19
CA THR A 43 5.29 -6.55 4.33
C THR A 43 4.48 -6.00 5.50
N VAL A 44 4.88 -6.35 6.72
CA VAL A 44 4.39 -5.70 7.94
C VAL A 44 5.41 -4.60 8.29
N LEU A 45 4.92 -3.38 8.50
CA LEU A 45 5.76 -2.25 8.90
C LEU A 45 5.73 -2.11 10.42
N GLU A 46 6.91 -2.08 11.03
CA GLU A 46 7.12 -1.82 12.45
C GLU A 46 7.41 -0.33 12.71
N ALA A 47 7.35 0.07 13.97
CA ALA A 47 7.69 1.43 14.36
C ALA A 47 9.16 1.74 14.02
N GLY A 48 9.37 2.73 13.15
CA GLY A 48 10.69 3.11 12.64
C GLY A 48 10.96 2.62 11.22
N ASP A 49 10.13 1.74 10.66
CA ASP A 49 10.25 1.31 9.27
C ASP A 49 9.78 2.40 8.31
N LEU A 50 10.43 2.44 7.14
CA LEU A 50 10.05 3.28 6.01
C LEU A 50 10.01 2.45 4.74
N ILE A 51 8.85 2.41 4.10
CA ILE A 51 8.71 1.89 2.74
C ILE A 51 8.57 3.06 1.77
N ILE A 52 9.32 2.99 0.66
CA ILE A 52 9.20 3.92 -0.46
C ILE A 52 8.69 3.12 -1.64
N VAL A 53 7.58 3.57 -2.22
CA VAL A 53 6.93 2.95 -3.37
C VAL A 53 7.03 3.91 -4.55
N ASP A 54 7.54 3.43 -5.69
CA ASP A 54 7.43 4.17 -6.94
C ASP A 54 6.00 4.07 -7.47
N ASN A 55 5.21 5.12 -7.23
CA ASN A 55 3.80 5.16 -7.59
C ASN A 55 3.54 5.18 -9.10
N ARG A 56 4.57 5.34 -9.94
CA ARG A 56 4.41 5.26 -11.40
C ARG A 56 4.49 3.83 -11.90
N ALA A 57 5.20 2.95 -11.17
CA ALA A 57 5.47 1.58 -11.57
C ALA A 57 4.79 0.52 -10.69
N ALA A 58 4.26 0.91 -9.52
CA ALA A 58 3.65 -0.01 -8.57
C ALA A 58 2.29 0.46 -8.08
N VAL A 59 1.40 -0.50 -7.87
CA VAL A 59 0.16 -0.33 -7.12
C VAL A 59 0.37 -0.86 -5.70
N HIS A 60 -0.32 -0.25 -4.74
CA HIS A 60 -0.19 -0.60 -3.34
C HIS A 60 -1.56 -0.66 -2.69
N GLY A 61 -1.66 -1.45 -1.62
CA GLY A 61 -2.89 -1.62 -0.86
C GLY A 61 -2.56 -2.11 0.56
N ARG A 62 -3.60 -2.38 1.32
CA ARG A 62 -3.47 -2.92 2.67
C ARG A 62 -4.50 -4.03 2.89
N THR A 63 -4.08 -5.08 3.57
CA THR A 63 -5.00 -6.11 4.06
C THR A 63 -5.96 -5.55 5.10
N ALA A 64 -7.12 -6.17 5.24
CA ALA A 64 -8.05 -5.81 6.30
C ALA A 64 -7.42 -6.11 7.67
N PHE A 65 -7.57 -5.19 8.61
CA PHE A 65 -7.12 -5.36 9.99
C PHE A 65 -8.23 -4.93 10.95
N ARG A 66 -8.32 -5.61 12.11
CA ARG A 66 -9.28 -5.28 13.16
C ARG A 66 -8.61 -4.34 14.18
N PRO A 67 -8.93 -3.03 14.18
CA PRO A 67 -8.32 -2.11 15.13
C PRO A 67 -8.69 -2.50 16.57
N ALA A 68 -7.68 -2.49 17.46
CA ALA A 68 -7.93 -2.59 18.89
C ALA A 68 -8.59 -1.29 19.36
N THR A 69 -9.80 -1.40 19.90
CA THR A 69 -10.60 -0.25 20.38
C THR A 69 -10.03 0.40 21.65
N THR A 70 -9.01 -0.21 22.25
CA THR A 70 -8.31 0.26 23.46
C THR A 70 -7.10 1.13 23.11
N GLY A 71 -7.30 2.19 22.32
CA GLY A 71 -6.38 3.34 22.19
C GLY A 71 -4.93 3.11 21.74
N ARG A 72 -4.50 1.88 21.51
CA ARG A 72 -3.12 1.53 21.13
C ARG A 72 -3.16 0.70 19.85
N THR A 73 -3.36 1.38 18.74
CA THR A 73 -3.02 0.87 17.42
C THR A 73 -1.74 1.57 16.99
N GLY A 74 -0.72 0.79 16.61
CA GLY A 74 0.52 1.33 16.07
C GLY A 74 0.19 2.10 14.79
N GLY A 75 0.32 3.43 14.84
CA GLY A 75 0.06 4.28 13.68
C GLY A 75 1.16 4.10 12.65
N CYS A 76 0.84 3.50 11.50
CA CYS A 76 1.64 3.67 10.29
C CYS A 76 1.33 5.07 9.74
N GLY A 77 2.22 6.04 9.97
CA GLY A 77 2.12 7.36 9.36
C GLY A 77 2.58 7.29 7.91
N ALA A 78 1.66 7.41 6.95
CA ALA A 78 2.02 7.65 5.56
C ALA A 78 2.32 9.15 5.39
N ALA A 79 3.58 9.50 5.09
CA ALA A 79 3.97 10.87 4.76
C ALA A 79 4.19 10.99 3.25
N SER A 80 3.22 11.57 2.54
CA SER A 80 3.48 12.11 1.20
C SER A 80 4.28 13.41 1.38
N ARG A 81 5.47 13.51 0.78
CA ARG A 81 6.18 14.80 0.72
C ARG A 81 5.44 15.74 -0.23
N SER A 82 4.46 16.47 0.29
CA SER A 82 4.11 17.81 -0.20
C SER A 82 4.88 18.84 0.64
N PRO A 83 5.41 19.95 0.10
CA PRO A 83 6.36 20.83 0.80
C PRO A 83 5.80 21.57 2.02
N THR A 84 4.51 21.42 2.36
CA THR A 84 3.78 22.37 3.19
C THR A 84 3.38 21.90 4.59
N CYS A 85 3.66 20.66 5.02
CA CYS A 85 3.23 20.19 6.34
C CYS A 85 4.23 19.22 6.98
N ALA A 86 5.18 19.75 7.76
CA ALA A 86 6.01 18.96 8.67
C ALA A 86 5.60 19.23 10.12
N ARG A 87 5.14 18.22 10.85
CA ARG A 87 5.04 18.23 12.32
C ARG A 87 5.88 17.07 12.88
N PRO A 88 6.60 17.24 14.00
CA PRO A 88 7.52 16.23 14.52
C PRO A 88 6.78 15.12 15.27
N ALA A 89 7.35 13.90 15.23
CA ALA A 89 6.84 12.71 15.92
C ALA A 89 7.30 12.66 17.41
N PRO A 90 6.52 12.07 18.34
CA PRO A 90 6.91 11.94 19.74
C PRO A 90 7.83 10.73 19.98
N SER A 91 8.80 10.92 20.88
CA SER A 91 9.84 9.96 21.30
C SER A 91 9.38 9.05 22.44
N GLY A 92 9.42 7.72 22.24
CA GLY A 92 9.25 6.72 23.31
C GLY A 92 9.68 5.30 22.88
N PRO A 93 10.16 4.43 23.81
CA PRO A 93 10.71 3.12 23.46
C PRO A 93 9.61 2.05 23.19
N PRO A 94 9.89 1.02 22.36
CA PRO A 94 8.91 0.00 21.94
C PRO A 94 8.61 -1.07 23.01
N ASP A 95 7.37 -1.61 23.00
CA ASP A 95 6.83 -2.60 23.94
C ASP A 95 7.33 -4.03 23.65
N PRO A 96 7.90 -4.76 24.63
CA PRO A 96 8.51 -6.09 24.45
C PRO A 96 7.52 -7.24 24.15
N ARG A 97 6.21 -6.98 24.03
CA ARG A 97 5.20 -8.03 23.81
C ARG A 97 4.91 -8.36 22.34
N CYS A 98 5.38 -7.57 21.37
CA CYS A 98 5.19 -7.86 19.94
C CYS A 98 6.05 -9.03 19.41
N ALA A 99 7.04 -9.51 20.17
CA ALA A 99 8.02 -10.50 19.72
C ALA A 99 7.55 -11.99 19.75
N ARG A 100 6.24 -12.29 19.86
CA ARG A 100 5.76 -13.68 20.04
C ARG A 100 4.59 -14.09 19.12
N HIS A 101 4.77 -13.94 17.82
CA HIS A 101 4.08 -14.67 16.74
C HIS A 101 4.80 -14.16 15.50
N TRP A 102 5.65 -14.91 14.79
CA TRP A 102 5.31 -16.04 13.94
C TRP A 102 6.56 -16.86 13.70
N GLY A 103 6.48 -18.16 13.98
CA GLY A 103 7.49 -19.14 13.62
C GLY A 103 6.96 -20.06 12.53
N ARG A 104 7.84 -20.31 11.56
CA ARG A 104 7.77 -21.23 10.41
C ARG A 104 7.10 -20.69 9.15
#